data_AF-A0AAV3PI47-F1
#
_entry.id   AF-A0AAV3PI47-F1
#
_cell.length_a   1.000
_cell.length_b   1.000
_cell.length_c   1.000
_cell.angle_alpha   90.00
_cell.angle_beta   90.00
_cell.angle_gamma   90.00
#
_symmetry.space_group_name_H-M   'P 1'
#
loop_
_entity.id
_entity.type
_entity.pdbx_description
1 polymer ?
#
loop_
_entity_poly.entity_id
_entity_poly.type
_entity_poly.pdbx_seq_one_letter_code
_entity_poly.pdbx_strand_id
1 'polypeptide(L)'
;MATQFPFPQITPIKLLILLLLSFPTTPIFGINITSLLSPFPDLSDFSSLLTTTGVAADLLHRSAVTILAIPNSLLRSSPDLPHPSIPPPPNLADILRCHVMLQYLSLPDLRHFPPSGKLVTTLFQSTGRASGTSGYVNVTTFTSGNNVKTIESNVYIHTFVSNVTVLSLVKTVPYNVSIFTVSAVLVPYNFDIMSSETRPPLGVNITKVLLDGHNFNVAASMLMASGVEVEFEQDQGGAGITLFVPTDDAFSDLPGSVKFQSLPADEKADVLRFHVLHSYYPLGSLESIVNPVQPTLATEKIGAGRFTLNISKINGSVAIDTGIIQASVTRTVFDQNPVAIFGVSRVLLPGEMFGKNPIGVSKGGGRGGIIAAQPPAKAFTPDNRGEVYGPSSHLTSPPGLSDDVGSKAGRTGVELKIISLMVFVYSFWFLLLLGD
;
A
#
# COMPACT_ATOMS: atom_id res chain seq x y z
N MET A 1 66.44 -13.58 32.19
CA MET A 1 65.26 -14.13 31.49
C MET A 1 64.19 -13.04 31.43
N ALA A 2 63.73 -12.67 30.25
CA ALA A 2 62.57 -11.79 30.08
C ALA A 2 61.59 -12.50 29.13
N THR A 3 60.44 -12.90 29.65
CA THR A 3 59.41 -13.63 28.91
C THR A 3 58.55 -12.66 28.10
N GLN A 4 58.63 -12.75 26.76
CA GLN A 4 57.66 -12.07 25.90
C GLN A 4 56.31 -12.75 25.99
N PHE A 5 55.27 -11.99 26.35
CA PHE A 5 53.88 -12.41 26.19
C PHE A 5 53.44 -12.14 24.74
N PRO A 6 52.80 -13.11 24.05
CA PRO A 6 52.27 -12.89 22.72
C PRO A 6 50.96 -12.08 22.79
N PHE A 7 50.97 -10.87 22.24
CA PHE A 7 49.75 -10.10 22.02
C PHE A 7 48.94 -10.76 20.88
N PRO A 8 47.65 -11.12 21.08
CA PRO A 8 46.83 -11.67 20.01
C PRO A 8 46.52 -10.59 18.97
N GLN A 9 46.90 -10.83 17.71
CA GLN A 9 46.55 -9.95 16.60
C GLN A 9 45.05 -10.01 16.31
N ILE A 10 44.28 -9.09 16.90
CA ILE A 10 42.91 -8.83 16.48
C ILE A 10 42.97 -8.15 15.12
N THR A 11 42.72 -8.91 14.06
CA THR A 11 42.68 -8.41 12.67
C THR A 11 41.72 -7.22 12.53
N PRO A 12 42.08 -6.16 11.78
CA PRO A 12 41.30 -4.92 11.70
C PRO A 12 39.87 -5.12 11.18
N ILE A 13 39.63 -6.19 10.42
CA ILE A 13 38.30 -6.62 9.98
C ILE A 13 37.37 -6.95 11.17
N LYS A 14 37.89 -7.59 12.23
CA LYS A 14 37.11 -7.87 13.45
C LYS A 14 36.76 -6.61 14.21
N LEU A 15 37.67 -5.62 14.22
CA LEU A 15 37.41 -4.31 14.82
C LEU A 15 36.36 -3.52 14.02
N LEU A 16 36.43 -3.56 12.68
CA LEU A 16 35.43 -2.94 11.80
C LEU A 16 34.04 -3.58 11.96
N ILE A 17 33.97 -4.91 12.05
CA ILE A 17 32.71 -5.63 12.31
C ILE A 17 32.17 -5.28 13.70
N LEU A 18 33.02 -5.24 14.74
CA LEU A 18 32.61 -4.81 16.08
C LEU A 18 32.07 -3.37 16.08
N LEU A 19 32.69 -2.48 15.29
CA LEU A 19 32.25 -1.09 15.14
C LEU A 19 30.89 -0.99 14.41
N LEU A 20 30.65 -1.81 13.38
CA LEU A 20 29.34 -1.92 12.72
C LEU A 20 28.26 -2.57 13.61
N LEU A 21 28.63 -3.44 14.55
CA LEU A 21 27.71 -3.98 15.56
C LEU A 21 27.51 -3.03 16.75
N SER A 22 28.33 -1.98 16.90
CA SER A 22 28.22 -0.99 17.98
C SER A 22 27.36 0.23 17.65
N PHE A 23 26.68 0.27 16.51
CA PHE A 23 25.62 1.27 16.33
C PHE A 23 24.52 1.00 17.37
N PRO A 24 24.24 1.95 18.29
CA PRO A 24 23.13 1.76 19.21
C PRO A 24 21.85 1.70 18.40
N THR A 25 21.15 0.58 18.46
CA THR A 25 19.74 0.52 18.06
C THR A 25 19.01 1.50 18.94
N THR A 26 18.69 2.69 18.41
CA THR A 26 17.94 3.71 19.15
C THR A 26 16.63 3.07 19.60
N PRO A 27 16.36 2.96 20.91
CA PRO A 27 15.12 2.36 21.36
C PRO A 27 13.96 3.15 20.78
N ILE A 28 12.99 2.45 20.21
CA ILE A 28 11.78 3.06 19.67
C ILE A 28 10.97 3.60 20.86
N PHE A 29 11.21 4.86 21.21
CA PHE A 29 10.45 5.56 22.25
C PHE A 29 9.04 5.84 21.74
N GLY A 30 8.15 4.87 21.98
CA GLY A 30 6.74 4.94 21.68
C GLY A 30 6.06 6.20 22.21
N ILE A 31 5.17 6.79 21.41
CA ILE A 31 4.53 8.05 21.74
C ILE A 31 3.30 7.80 22.61
N ASN A 32 3.46 7.97 23.92
CA ASN A 32 2.32 8.05 24.85
C ASN A 32 1.65 9.43 24.71
N ILE A 33 0.73 9.54 23.75
CA ILE A 33 0.09 10.81 23.38
C ILE A 33 -0.78 11.39 24.51
N THR A 34 -1.44 10.55 25.30
CA THR A 34 -2.30 11.02 26.41
C THR A 34 -1.47 11.67 27.51
N SER A 35 -0.27 11.15 27.79
CA SER A 35 0.69 11.79 28.71
C SER A 35 1.29 13.10 28.16
N LEU A 36 1.30 13.30 26.84
CA LEU A 36 1.79 14.54 26.22
C LEU A 36 0.70 15.62 26.15
N LEU A 37 -0.57 15.23 26.03
CA LEU A 37 -1.72 16.14 25.96
C LEU A 37 -2.31 16.47 27.34
N SER A 38 -2.11 15.65 28.38
CA SER A 38 -2.66 15.88 29.72
C SER A 38 -2.35 17.25 30.36
N PRO A 39 -1.23 17.96 30.06
CA PRO A 39 -1.01 19.32 30.58
C PRO A 39 -1.87 20.41 29.92
N PHE A 40 -2.67 20.08 28.89
CA PHE A 40 -3.38 21.04 28.05
C PHE A 40 -4.91 20.80 28.09
N PRO A 41 -5.63 21.42 29.04
CA PRO A 41 -7.07 21.20 29.22
C PRO A 41 -7.93 21.51 27.97
N ASP A 42 -7.51 22.47 27.14
CA ASP A 42 -8.19 22.82 25.88
C ASP A 42 -8.03 21.77 24.77
N LEU A 43 -7.28 20.68 25.01
CA LEU A 43 -7.13 19.53 24.11
C LEU A 43 -7.69 18.24 24.73
N SER A 44 -8.44 18.34 25.83
CA SER A 44 -9.01 17.19 26.54
C SER A 44 -9.89 16.33 25.64
N ASP A 45 -10.72 16.96 24.81
CA ASP A 45 -11.70 16.27 23.98
C ASP A 45 -10.97 15.56 22.84
N PHE A 46 -9.97 16.21 22.23
CA PHE A 46 -9.09 15.58 21.24
C PHE A 46 -8.34 14.37 21.82
N SER A 47 -7.76 14.50 23.02
CA SER A 47 -7.08 13.40 23.70
C SER A 47 -8.02 12.25 24.06
N SER A 48 -9.27 12.55 24.42
CA SER A 48 -10.31 11.56 24.66
C SER A 48 -10.65 10.81 23.37
N LEU A 49 -10.91 11.53 22.26
CA LEU A 49 -11.20 10.96 20.95
C LEU A 49 -10.07 10.07 20.42
N LEU A 50 -8.79 10.47 20.56
CA LEU A 50 -7.65 9.62 20.20
C LEU A 50 -7.63 8.31 21.00
N THR A 51 -8.07 8.34 22.26
CA THR A 51 -8.08 7.16 23.13
C THR A 51 -9.25 6.23 22.80
N THR A 52 -10.47 6.77 22.65
CA THR A 52 -11.68 5.98 22.38
C THR A 52 -11.71 5.36 20.98
N THR A 53 -11.03 5.98 20.00
CA THR A 53 -10.91 5.47 18.62
C THR A 53 -9.70 4.56 18.38
N GLY A 54 -8.88 4.30 19.41
CA GLY A 54 -7.68 3.46 19.33
C GLY A 54 -6.46 4.11 18.66
N VAL A 55 -6.57 5.32 18.09
CA VAL A 55 -5.45 6.03 17.44
C VAL A 55 -4.30 6.32 18.42
N ALA A 56 -4.59 6.48 19.71
CA ALA A 56 -3.58 6.57 20.76
C ALA A 56 -2.71 5.30 20.86
N ALA A 57 -3.25 4.11 20.59
CA ALA A 57 -2.50 2.86 20.58
C ALA A 57 -1.63 2.72 19.32
N ASP A 58 -2.10 3.19 18.16
CA ASP A 58 -1.31 3.24 16.92
C ASP A 58 -0.04 4.09 17.11
N LEU A 59 -0.14 5.18 17.87
CA LEU A 59 0.98 6.09 18.16
C LEU A 59 2.03 5.49 19.12
N LEU A 60 1.68 4.49 19.95
CA LEU A 60 2.62 3.84 20.86
C LEU A 60 3.78 3.13 20.15
N HIS A 61 3.63 2.79 18.87
CA HIS A 61 4.67 2.11 18.09
C HIS A 61 5.30 3.02 17.02
N ARG A 62 5.02 4.33 17.06
CA ARG A 62 5.53 5.32 16.11
C ARG A 62 6.57 6.22 16.76
N SER A 63 7.42 6.77 15.92
CA SER A 63 8.34 7.86 16.24
C SER A 63 8.43 8.79 15.04
N ALA A 64 8.99 9.99 15.24
CA ALA A 64 9.10 11.04 14.23
C ALA A 64 7.77 11.38 13.53
N VAL A 65 6.78 11.85 14.30
CA VAL A 65 5.45 12.26 13.80
C VAL A 65 5.13 13.73 14.10
N THR A 66 4.18 14.30 13.36
CA THR A 66 3.61 15.62 13.65
C THR A 66 2.10 15.48 13.87
N ILE A 67 1.60 15.98 14.99
CA ILE A 67 0.21 15.83 15.41
C ILE A 67 -0.50 17.19 15.34
N LEU A 68 -1.63 17.21 14.64
CA LEU A 68 -2.50 18.36 14.45
C LEU A 68 -3.66 18.24 15.46
N ALA A 69 -3.44 18.74 16.66
CA ALA A 69 -4.44 18.74 17.72
C ALA A 69 -5.52 19.80 17.45
N ILE A 70 -6.76 19.46 17.78
CA ILE A 70 -7.91 20.35 17.55
C ILE A 70 -8.39 20.89 18.92
N PRO A 71 -8.40 22.23 19.13
CA PRO A 71 -8.98 22.84 20.33
C PRO A 71 -10.41 22.39 20.62
N ASN A 72 -10.75 22.20 21.89
CA ASN A 72 -12.08 21.78 22.35
C ASN A 72 -13.19 22.70 21.82
N SER A 73 -12.93 24.01 21.76
CA SER A 73 -13.85 25.01 21.18
C SER A 73 -14.19 24.72 19.72
N LEU A 74 -13.19 24.35 18.92
CA LEU A 74 -13.33 24.08 17.48
C LEU A 74 -13.89 22.68 17.23
N LEU A 75 -13.53 21.67 18.04
CA LEU A 75 -14.14 20.35 18.03
C LEU A 75 -15.65 20.40 18.26
N ARG A 76 -16.09 21.13 19.30
CA ARG A 76 -17.51 21.22 19.69
C ARG A 76 -18.36 22.03 18.72
N SER A 77 -17.75 22.91 17.93
CA SER A 77 -18.41 23.70 16.89
C SER A 77 -18.29 23.10 15.49
N SER A 78 -17.59 21.97 15.32
CA SER A 78 -17.44 21.32 14.02
C SER A 78 -18.75 20.68 13.57
N PRO A 79 -19.29 21.01 12.37
CA PRO A 79 -20.46 20.32 11.82
C PRO A 79 -20.13 18.87 11.42
N ASP A 80 -18.85 18.60 11.16
CA ASP A 80 -18.30 17.34 10.70
C ASP A 80 -18.07 16.32 11.82
N LEU A 81 -18.37 16.65 13.09
CA LEU A 81 -18.18 15.74 14.22
C LEU A 81 -19.50 15.53 14.97
N PRO A 82 -19.88 14.27 15.28
CA PRO A 82 -21.06 14.02 16.10
C PRO A 82 -20.86 14.56 17.51
N HIS A 83 -21.95 15.04 18.11
CA HIS A 83 -21.94 15.63 19.45
C HIS A 83 -21.44 14.63 20.52
N PRO A 84 -20.84 15.11 21.63
CA PRO A 84 -20.18 14.25 22.64
C PRO A 84 -21.06 13.17 23.31
N SER A 85 -22.37 13.23 23.12
CA SER A 85 -23.36 12.28 23.65
C SER A 85 -23.56 11.04 22.76
N ILE A 86 -22.93 10.98 21.59
CA ILE A 86 -23.05 9.89 20.61
C ILE A 86 -21.71 9.13 20.57
N PRO A 87 -21.69 7.79 20.60
CA PRO A 87 -20.45 7.03 20.42
C PRO A 87 -19.79 7.41 19.08
N PRO A 88 -18.46 7.60 19.03
CA PRO A 88 -17.79 8.06 17.82
C PRO A 88 -17.98 7.04 16.68
N PRO A 89 -18.31 7.50 15.45
CA PRO A 89 -18.46 6.61 14.31
C PRO A 89 -17.13 5.92 14.01
N PRO A 90 -17.12 4.69 13.46
CA PRO A 90 -15.88 3.96 13.14
C PRO A 90 -14.93 4.78 12.27
N ASN A 91 -15.51 5.56 11.35
CA ASN A 91 -14.87 6.49 10.44
C ASN A 91 -14.10 7.63 11.15
N LEU A 92 -14.48 8.02 12.38
CA LEU A 92 -13.78 9.09 13.11
C LEU A 92 -12.30 8.75 13.35
N ALA A 93 -12.00 7.46 13.52
CA ALA A 93 -10.64 7.00 13.74
C ALA A 93 -9.72 7.34 12.54
N ASP A 94 -10.25 7.42 11.31
CA ASP A 94 -9.45 7.78 10.12
C ASP A 94 -9.32 9.29 9.91
N ILE A 95 -10.34 10.07 10.25
CA ILE A 95 -10.24 11.52 10.39
C ILE A 95 -9.09 11.85 11.35
N LEU A 96 -9.07 11.24 12.53
CA LEU A 96 -8.01 11.45 13.52
C LEU A 96 -6.64 10.98 13.03
N ARG A 97 -6.56 9.89 12.25
CA ARG A 97 -5.30 9.47 11.60
C ARG A 97 -4.83 10.43 10.51
N CYS A 98 -5.71 11.18 9.84
CA CYS A 98 -5.33 12.25 8.93
C CYS A 98 -4.68 13.44 9.66
N HIS A 99 -4.98 13.62 10.95
CA HIS A 99 -4.35 14.64 11.80
C HIS A 99 -2.95 14.25 12.30
N VAL A 100 -2.45 13.06 11.95
CA VAL A 100 -1.11 12.59 12.30
C VAL A 100 -0.28 12.46 11.02
N MET A 101 0.71 13.31 10.82
CA MET A 101 1.71 13.18 9.75
C MET A 101 2.83 12.22 10.18
N LEU A 102 3.24 11.32 9.28
CA LEU A 102 4.32 10.33 9.51
C LEU A 102 5.72 10.91 9.25
N GLN A 103 5.93 12.15 9.67
CA GLN A 103 7.24 12.79 9.73
C GLN A 103 7.26 13.83 10.85
N TYR A 104 8.40 13.98 11.51
CA TYR A 104 8.66 15.07 12.44
C TYR A 104 8.84 16.38 11.65
N LEU A 105 8.06 17.40 12.00
CA LEU A 105 8.15 18.74 11.43
C LEU A 105 8.21 19.75 12.58
N SER A 106 9.31 20.49 12.66
CA SER A 106 9.42 21.65 13.53
C SER A 106 8.67 22.87 12.94
N LEU A 107 8.42 23.89 13.76
CA LEU A 107 7.81 25.14 13.29
C LEU A 107 8.66 25.82 12.18
N PRO A 108 10.01 25.84 12.25
CA PRO A 108 10.85 26.20 11.11
C PRO A 108 10.58 25.35 9.88
N ASP A 109 10.55 24.01 9.98
CA ASP A 109 10.35 23.15 8.81
C ASP A 109 9.03 23.47 8.10
N LEU A 110 7.93 23.59 8.86
CA LEU A 110 6.62 23.97 8.35
C LEU A 110 6.65 25.31 7.60
N ARG A 111 7.42 26.29 8.08
CA ARG A 111 7.57 27.61 7.43
C ARG A 111 8.44 27.61 6.17
N HIS A 112 9.18 26.53 5.89
CA HIS A 112 9.97 26.38 4.67
C HIS A 112 9.25 25.58 3.56
N PHE A 113 8.00 25.14 3.78
CA PHE A 113 7.23 24.49 2.72
C PHE A 113 6.92 25.48 1.59
N PRO A 114 7.04 25.08 0.32
CA PRO A 114 6.85 25.99 -0.80
C PRO A 114 5.37 26.40 -0.95
N PRO A 115 5.07 27.58 -1.53
CA PRO A 115 3.70 27.98 -1.85
C PRO A 115 2.98 27.03 -2.84
N SER A 116 3.74 26.31 -3.68
CA SER A 116 3.22 25.23 -4.54
C SER A 116 2.69 24.01 -3.77
N GLY A 117 3.04 23.91 -2.49
CA GLY A 117 2.73 22.78 -1.63
C GLY A 117 3.71 21.62 -1.76
N LYS A 118 3.69 20.76 -0.73
CA LYS A 118 4.33 19.44 -0.72
C LYS A 118 3.41 18.47 0.02
N LEU A 119 3.22 17.30 -0.59
CA LEU A 119 2.48 16.19 0.01
C LEU A 119 3.26 15.60 1.19
N VAL A 120 2.54 15.36 2.28
CA VAL A 120 3.02 14.70 3.50
C VAL A 120 2.10 13.52 3.80
N THR A 121 2.70 12.35 4.01
CA THR A 121 1.97 11.11 4.32
C THR A 121 1.40 11.17 5.74
N THR A 122 0.14 10.79 5.91
CA THR A 122 -0.51 10.69 7.22
C THR A 122 -0.57 9.24 7.73
N LEU A 123 -0.89 9.08 9.01
CA LEU A 123 -1.13 7.78 9.63
C LEU A 123 -2.28 7.02 8.93
N PHE A 124 -3.24 7.73 8.33
CA PHE A 124 -4.34 7.14 7.55
C PHE A 124 -3.82 6.38 6.33
N GLN A 125 -2.80 6.91 5.62
CA GLN A 125 -2.18 6.19 4.50
C GLN A 125 -1.59 4.84 4.95
N SER A 126 -1.02 4.79 6.16
CA SER A 126 -0.38 3.57 6.67
C SER A 126 -1.35 2.48 7.12
N THR A 127 -2.66 2.74 7.15
CA THR A 127 -3.66 1.69 7.41
C THR A 127 -4.08 0.93 6.14
N GLY A 128 -3.57 1.30 4.97
CA GLY A 128 -4.00 0.74 3.67
C GLY A 128 -5.42 1.16 3.22
N ARG A 129 -6.18 1.87 4.06
CA ARG A 129 -7.57 2.28 3.76
C ARG A 129 -7.68 3.55 2.89
N ALA A 130 -6.58 4.27 2.74
CA ALA A 130 -6.51 5.47 1.92
C ALA A 130 -6.47 5.14 0.42
N SER A 131 -7.51 5.53 -0.32
CA SER A 131 -7.57 5.42 -1.77
C SER A 131 -6.66 6.46 -2.45
N GLY A 132 -5.66 6.00 -3.18
CA GLY A 132 -4.73 6.85 -3.94
C GLY A 132 -4.01 7.87 -3.06
N THR A 133 -4.35 9.15 -3.23
CA THR A 133 -3.77 10.26 -2.48
C THR A 133 -4.59 10.71 -1.25
N SER A 134 -5.68 10.02 -0.88
CA SER A 134 -6.55 10.49 0.21
C SER A 134 -5.92 10.43 1.61
N GLY A 135 -4.83 9.65 1.79
CA GLY A 135 -4.02 9.60 3.00
C GLY A 135 -2.85 10.56 3.04
N TYR A 136 -2.74 11.48 2.07
CA TYR A 136 -1.74 12.54 2.05
C TYR A 136 -2.41 13.89 2.29
N VAL A 137 -1.72 14.75 3.04
CA VAL A 137 -2.09 16.17 3.21
C VAL A 137 -1.10 17.04 2.46
N ASN A 138 -1.59 18.06 1.76
CA ASN A 138 -0.75 19.02 1.07
C ASN A 138 -0.46 20.20 2.01
N VAL A 139 0.80 20.38 2.40
CA VAL A 139 1.22 21.48 3.27
C VAL A 139 1.80 22.61 2.41
N THR A 140 1.23 23.81 2.53
CA THR A 140 1.70 25.02 1.85
C THR A 140 2.05 26.10 2.88
N THR A 141 2.89 27.06 2.49
CA THR A 141 3.01 28.32 3.21
C THR A 141 2.59 29.49 2.34
N PHE A 142 2.02 30.51 2.98
CA PHE A 142 1.91 31.82 2.39
C PHE A 142 2.53 32.85 3.32
N THR A 143 3.48 33.61 2.79
CA THR A 143 4.15 34.69 3.50
C THR A 143 3.60 36.02 3.00
N SER A 144 2.74 36.66 3.80
CA SER A 144 2.23 37.99 3.47
C SER A 144 3.20 39.04 4.01
N GLY A 145 3.83 39.79 3.11
CA GLY A 145 4.82 40.81 3.44
C GLY A 145 4.40 42.18 2.89
N ASN A 146 3.83 43.02 3.75
CA ASN A 146 3.89 44.47 3.53
C ASN A 146 5.19 44.98 4.18
N ASN A 147 5.86 45.98 3.59
CA ASN A 147 7.28 46.31 3.85
C ASN A 147 7.62 46.90 5.24
N VAL A 148 6.83 46.65 6.28
CA VAL A 148 7.08 47.13 7.65
C VAL A 148 6.82 46.03 8.70
N LYS A 149 7.92 45.41 9.14
CA LYS A 149 8.17 44.82 10.48
C LYS A 149 7.41 43.56 10.96
N THR A 150 6.39 43.05 10.28
CA THR A 150 5.84 41.71 10.61
C THR A 150 5.70 40.85 9.36
N ILE A 151 6.53 39.80 9.25
CA ILE A 151 6.41 38.76 8.23
C ILE A 151 5.49 37.67 8.79
N GLU A 152 4.20 37.76 8.50
CA GLU A 152 3.23 36.72 8.87
C GLU A 152 3.32 35.58 7.84
N SER A 153 3.94 34.48 8.26
CA SER A 153 4.03 33.23 7.48
C SER A 153 3.01 32.25 8.04
N ASN A 154 1.89 32.14 7.34
CA ASN A 154 0.81 31.23 7.66
C ASN A 154 1.04 29.88 6.98
N VAL A 155 0.87 28.81 7.74
CA VAL A 155 0.98 27.43 7.27
C VAL A 155 -0.44 26.90 7.07
N TYR A 156 -0.74 26.43 5.87
CA TYR A 156 -2.02 25.83 5.53
C TYR A 156 -1.82 24.35 5.21
N ILE A 157 -2.76 23.54 5.64
CA ILE A 157 -2.76 22.09 5.42
C ILE A 157 -4.08 21.76 4.72
N HIS A 158 -3.98 21.12 3.55
CA HIS A 158 -5.10 20.90 2.65
C HIS A 158 -5.31 19.40 2.39
N THR A 159 -6.58 18.98 2.40
CA THR A 159 -7.04 17.81 1.63
C THR A 159 -7.78 18.31 0.38
N PHE A 160 -8.39 17.42 -0.39
CA PHE A 160 -9.25 17.79 -1.52
C PHE A 160 -10.58 18.44 -1.10
N VAL A 161 -11.00 18.26 0.16
CA VAL A 161 -12.32 18.69 0.66
C VAL A 161 -12.25 19.60 1.89
N SER A 162 -11.10 19.71 2.54
CA SER A 162 -10.92 20.50 3.76
C SER A 162 -9.61 21.29 3.74
N ASN A 163 -9.61 22.45 4.37
CA ASN A 163 -8.43 23.28 4.59
C ASN A 163 -8.36 23.71 6.05
N VAL A 164 -7.18 23.61 6.66
CA VAL A 164 -6.95 24.05 8.04
C VAL A 164 -5.70 24.92 8.10
N THR A 165 -5.71 25.88 9.01
CA THR A 165 -4.55 26.70 9.34
C THR A 165 -3.88 26.16 10.60
N VAL A 166 -2.54 26.18 10.63
CA VAL A 166 -1.78 25.88 11.85
C VAL A 166 -1.78 27.14 12.72
N LEU A 167 -2.32 27.02 13.93
CA LEU A 167 -2.52 28.15 14.84
C LEU A 167 -1.32 28.38 15.76
N SER A 168 -0.90 27.35 16.51
CA SER A 168 0.22 27.46 17.47
C SER A 168 0.95 26.14 17.69
N LEU A 169 2.20 26.23 18.16
CA LEU A 169 2.96 25.07 18.64
C LEU A 169 2.60 24.79 20.11
N VAL A 170 2.15 23.57 20.40
CA VAL A 170 1.75 23.12 21.75
C VAL A 170 2.91 22.46 22.48
N LYS A 171 3.56 21.50 21.82
CA LYS A 171 4.61 20.67 22.42
C LYS A 171 5.59 20.19 21.36
N THR A 172 6.84 19.98 21.78
CA THR A 172 7.85 19.30 20.98
C THR A 172 8.68 18.40 21.87
N VAL A 173 8.93 17.17 21.40
CA VAL A 173 10.01 16.30 21.82
C VAL A 173 10.91 16.17 20.59
N PRO A 174 12.14 16.75 20.60
CA PRO A 174 13.00 16.80 19.42
C PRO A 174 13.15 15.45 18.73
N TYR A 175 13.04 15.44 17.40
CA TYR A 175 13.09 14.28 16.52
C TYR A 175 12.02 13.20 16.73
N ASN A 176 11.20 13.25 17.78
CA ASN A 176 10.17 12.24 18.06
C ASN A 176 8.75 12.74 17.75
N VAL A 177 8.33 13.86 18.34
CA VAL A 177 6.97 14.39 18.12
C VAL A 177 6.91 15.91 18.18
N SER A 178 6.16 16.52 17.26
CA SER A 178 5.69 17.89 17.36
C SER A 178 4.17 17.92 17.40
N ILE A 179 3.59 18.78 18.22
CA ILE A 179 2.15 18.93 18.38
C ILE A 179 1.79 20.38 18.12
N PHE A 180 0.90 20.62 17.15
CA PHE A 180 0.40 21.94 16.80
C PHE A 180 -1.12 21.98 16.95
N THR A 181 -1.68 23.15 17.25
CA THR A 181 -3.13 23.36 17.13
C THR A 181 -3.51 23.72 15.69
N VAL A 182 -4.69 23.28 15.24
CA VAL A 182 -5.27 23.63 13.93
C VAL A 182 -6.66 24.26 14.05
N SER A 183 -7.06 25.01 13.02
CA SER A 183 -8.31 25.79 13.02
C SER A 183 -9.61 25.03 12.72
N ALA A 184 -9.53 23.79 12.25
CA ALA A 184 -10.69 22.96 11.92
C ALA A 184 -10.28 21.48 11.82
N VAL A 185 -11.25 20.62 11.51
CA VAL A 185 -11.05 19.18 11.26
C VAL A 185 -10.60 18.96 9.81
N LEU A 186 -9.48 18.24 9.62
CA LEU A 186 -9.09 17.68 8.32
C LEU A 186 -9.92 16.44 8.00
N VAL A 187 -10.66 16.50 6.90
CA VAL A 187 -11.46 15.38 6.37
C VAL A 187 -10.79 14.84 5.09
N PRO A 188 -10.52 13.52 4.97
CA PRO A 188 -9.95 12.96 3.76
C PRO A 188 -10.94 12.96 2.58
N TYR A 189 -10.43 12.76 1.37
CA TYR A 189 -11.26 12.73 0.15
C TYR A 189 -12.18 11.51 0.10
N ASN A 190 -13.40 11.68 -0.44
CA ASN A 190 -14.47 10.68 -0.50
C ASN A 190 -14.87 10.08 0.87
N PHE A 191 -14.75 10.88 1.93
CA PHE A 191 -15.03 10.46 3.29
C PHE A 191 -16.37 11.02 3.78
N ASP A 192 -17.35 10.14 3.94
CA ASP A 192 -18.60 10.47 4.63
C ASP A 192 -18.52 9.97 6.08
N ILE A 193 -18.89 10.86 6.98
CA ILE A 193 -18.71 10.74 8.43
C ILE A 193 -19.96 10.11 9.08
N MET A 194 -21.09 10.18 8.37
CA MET A 194 -22.40 9.68 8.79
C MET A 194 -22.82 8.39 8.08
N SER A 195 -22.13 7.98 7.00
CA SER A 195 -22.09 6.57 6.68
C SER A 195 -21.44 5.85 7.85
N SER A 196 -22.25 5.02 8.53
CA SER A 196 -21.70 3.81 9.11
C SER A 196 -20.78 3.19 8.07
N GLU A 197 -19.57 2.80 8.48
CA GLU A 197 -19.00 1.59 7.90
C GLU A 197 -20.12 0.55 8.02
N THR A 198 -20.76 0.24 6.89
CA THR A 198 -21.58 -0.96 6.79
C THR A 198 -20.58 -2.07 6.58
N ARG A 199 -19.75 -2.26 7.61
CA ARG A 199 -18.68 -3.23 7.64
C ARG A 199 -18.77 -3.99 8.95
N PRO A 200 -18.94 -5.32 8.89
CA PRO A 200 -18.82 -6.17 10.06
C PRO A 200 -17.49 -5.96 10.80
N PRO A 201 -17.41 -6.35 12.07
CA PRO A 201 -16.14 -6.45 12.78
C PRO A 201 -15.09 -7.24 11.97
N LEU A 202 -13.81 -7.00 12.26
CA LEU A 202 -12.71 -7.83 11.75
C LEU A 202 -13.03 -9.32 11.95
N GLY A 203 -12.88 -10.12 10.90
CA GLY A 203 -13.39 -11.50 10.84
C GLY A 203 -14.68 -11.63 10.04
N VAL A 204 -14.67 -11.22 8.76
CA VAL A 204 -15.71 -11.65 7.81
C VAL A 204 -15.56 -13.15 7.63
N ASN A 205 -16.49 -13.93 8.17
CA ASN A 205 -16.48 -15.38 8.00
C ASN A 205 -16.81 -15.74 6.55
N ILE A 206 -15.76 -16.03 5.77
CA ILE A 206 -15.82 -16.19 4.31
C ILE A 206 -16.76 -17.33 3.93
N THR A 207 -16.66 -18.47 4.63
CA THR A 207 -17.46 -19.67 4.34
C THR A 207 -18.94 -19.43 4.58
N LYS A 208 -19.34 -18.70 5.64
CA LYS A 208 -20.72 -18.26 5.84
C LYS A 208 -21.21 -17.37 4.69
N VAL A 209 -20.44 -16.37 4.28
CA VAL A 209 -20.81 -15.47 3.17
C VAL A 209 -21.04 -16.25 1.86
N LEU A 210 -20.26 -17.29 1.60
CA LEU A 210 -20.43 -18.16 0.43
C LEU A 210 -21.68 -19.05 0.52
N LEU A 211 -21.99 -19.59 1.70
CA LEU A 211 -23.20 -20.39 1.93
C LEU A 211 -24.48 -19.54 1.82
N ASP A 212 -24.47 -18.34 2.40
CA ASP A 212 -25.54 -17.33 2.26
C ASP A 212 -25.69 -16.88 0.79
N GLY A 213 -24.62 -16.97 -0.01
CA GLY A 213 -24.62 -16.70 -1.46
C GLY A 213 -25.21 -17.82 -2.34
N HIS A 214 -25.51 -19.00 -1.79
CA HIS A 214 -26.20 -20.17 -2.38
C HIS A 214 -25.62 -20.86 -3.63
N ASN A 215 -24.76 -20.24 -4.45
CA ASN A 215 -24.14 -20.85 -5.66
C ASN A 215 -22.62 -21.04 -5.51
N PHE A 216 -22.17 -21.34 -4.29
CA PHE A 216 -20.75 -21.48 -3.92
C PHE A 216 -20.54 -22.59 -2.88
N ASN A 217 -21.46 -23.56 -2.78
CA ASN A 217 -21.46 -24.60 -1.76
C ASN A 217 -20.24 -25.52 -1.89
N VAL A 218 -19.80 -25.80 -3.13
CA VAL A 218 -18.61 -26.60 -3.42
C VAL A 218 -17.36 -25.87 -2.95
N ALA A 219 -17.23 -24.58 -3.27
CA ALA A 219 -16.12 -23.75 -2.81
C ALA A 219 -16.08 -23.65 -1.28
N ALA A 220 -17.20 -23.33 -0.63
CA ALA A 220 -17.29 -23.23 0.83
C ALA A 220 -16.89 -24.55 1.51
N SER A 221 -17.34 -25.69 0.97
CA SER A 221 -16.98 -27.03 1.46
C SER A 221 -15.49 -27.33 1.29
N MET A 222 -14.88 -26.92 0.18
CA MET A 222 -13.45 -27.11 -0.07
C MET A 222 -12.57 -26.26 0.84
N LEU A 223 -12.97 -25.01 1.13
CA LEU A 223 -12.30 -24.17 2.12
C LEU A 223 -12.29 -24.87 3.47
N MET A 224 -13.47 -25.13 4.05
CA MET A 224 -13.62 -25.80 5.36
C MET A 224 -12.91 -27.17 5.46
N ALA A 225 -12.87 -27.95 4.37
CA ALA A 225 -12.19 -29.25 4.37
C ALA A 225 -10.66 -29.15 4.28
N SER A 226 -10.13 -27.98 3.89
CA SER A 226 -8.69 -27.72 3.74
C SER A 226 -8.09 -26.91 4.89
N GLY A 227 -8.91 -26.21 5.69
CA GLY A 227 -8.46 -25.39 6.82
C GLY A 227 -7.85 -24.03 6.43
N VAL A 228 -7.84 -23.68 5.13
CA VAL A 228 -7.28 -22.41 4.64
C VAL A 228 -8.14 -21.19 4.99
N GLU A 229 -9.39 -21.39 5.43
CA GLU A 229 -10.25 -20.31 5.89
C GLU A 229 -9.64 -19.55 7.07
N VAL A 230 -8.88 -20.21 7.96
CA VAL A 230 -8.20 -19.56 9.09
C VAL A 230 -7.07 -18.65 8.62
N GLU A 231 -6.33 -19.07 7.59
CA GLU A 231 -5.29 -18.26 6.94
C GLU A 231 -5.92 -17.03 6.26
N PHE A 232 -7.01 -17.24 5.50
CA PHE A 232 -7.71 -16.16 4.83
C PHE A 232 -8.38 -15.19 5.81
N GLU A 233 -8.86 -15.66 6.97
CA GLU A 233 -9.41 -14.80 8.03
C GLU A 233 -8.32 -13.97 8.73
N GLN A 234 -7.10 -14.50 8.88
CA GLN A 234 -5.95 -13.77 9.42
C GLN A 234 -5.46 -12.66 8.47
N ASP A 235 -5.38 -12.95 7.17
CA ASP A 235 -4.91 -12.00 6.15
C ASP A 235 -5.87 -10.80 5.93
N GLN A 236 -7.10 -10.86 6.45
CA GLN A 236 -8.01 -9.70 6.48
C GLN A 236 -7.47 -8.53 7.30
N GLY A 237 -6.53 -8.76 8.23
CA GLY A 237 -6.02 -7.75 9.15
C GLY A 237 -4.99 -6.76 8.56
N GLY A 238 -4.55 -6.98 7.32
CA GLY A 238 -3.51 -6.18 6.64
C GLY A 238 -4.05 -5.25 5.55
N ALA A 239 -3.50 -5.38 4.33
CA ALA A 239 -4.00 -4.70 3.12
C ALA A 239 -5.34 -5.26 2.60
N GLY A 240 -5.89 -6.25 3.31
CA GLY A 240 -7.08 -6.98 2.92
C GLY A 240 -6.84 -8.01 1.83
N ILE A 241 -7.92 -8.64 1.39
CA ILE A 241 -7.90 -9.75 0.44
C ILE A 241 -9.02 -9.63 -0.59
N THR A 242 -8.77 -10.18 -1.77
CA THR A 242 -9.75 -10.32 -2.85
C THR A 242 -9.85 -11.76 -3.27
N LEU A 243 -11.01 -12.38 -3.09
CA LEU A 243 -11.28 -13.77 -3.45
C LEU A 243 -12.05 -13.86 -4.77
N PHE A 244 -11.56 -14.71 -5.66
CA PHE A 244 -12.24 -15.10 -6.89
C PHE A 244 -12.83 -16.50 -6.73
N VAL A 245 -14.09 -16.60 -6.33
CA VAL A 245 -14.69 -17.87 -5.92
C VAL A 245 -15.46 -18.49 -7.09
N PRO A 246 -15.09 -19.70 -7.56
CA PRO A 246 -15.81 -20.35 -8.65
C PRO A 246 -17.22 -20.75 -8.21
N THR A 247 -18.21 -20.58 -9.08
CA THR A 247 -19.59 -21.05 -8.82
C THR A 247 -19.67 -22.58 -8.80
N ASP A 248 -20.74 -23.13 -8.25
CA ASP A 248 -20.96 -24.60 -8.28
C ASP A 248 -21.08 -25.12 -9.73
N ASP A 249 -21.61 -24.30 -10.64
CA ASP A 249 -21.58 -24.55 -12.09
C ASP A 249 -20.14 -24.60 -12.64
N ALA A 250 -19.25 -23.70 -12.20
CA ALA A 250 -17.86 -23.66 -12.64
C ALA A 250 -17.05 -24.90 -12.21
N PHE A 251 -17.41 -25.53 -11.08
CA PHE A 251 -16.88 -26.84 -10.69
C PHE A 251 -17.51 -27.99 -11.48
N SER A 252 -18.77 -27.87 -11.89
CA SER A 252 -19.48 -28.87 -12.70
C SER A 252 -18.99 -28.90 -14.16
N ASP A 253 -18.60 -27.74 -14.69
CA ASP A 253 -18.01 -27.55 -16.02
C ASP A 253 -16.51 -27.92 -16.10
N LEU A 254 -15.88 -28.34 -14.99
CA LEU A 254 -14.48 -28.76 -15.00
C LEU A 254 -14.27 -29.97 -15.92
N PRO A 255 -13.42 -29.85 -16.96
CA PRO A 255 -13.16 -30.98 -17.87
C PRO A 255 -12.54 -32.16 -17.12
N GLY A 256 -13.01 -33.39 -17.38
CA GLY A 256 -12.52 -34.60 -16.69
C GLY A 256 -11.04 -34.94 -16.92
N SER A 257 -10.34 -34.21 -17.79
CA SER A 257 -8.87 -34.25 -17.91
C SER A 257 -8.16 -33.50 -16.76
N VAL A 258 -8.84 -32.59 -16.07
CA VAL A 258 -8.33 -31.80 -14.94
C VAL A 258 -8.34 -32.67 -13.69
N LYS A 259 -7.15 -33.09 -13.25
CA LYS A 259 -6.95 -33.95 -12.07
C LYS A 259 -7.14 -33.27 -10.71
N PHE A 260 -7.91 -32.18 -10.63
CA PHE A 260 -8.10 -31.38 -9.42
C PHE A 260 -8.63 -32.19 -8.23
N GLN A 261 -9.64 -33.06 -8.45
CA GLN A 261 -10.18 -33.91 -7.37
C GLN A 261 -9.17 -34.95 -6.85
N SER A 262 -8.23 -35.40 -7.69
CA SER A 262 -7.19 -36.38 -7.32
C SER A 262 -5.92 -35.77 -6.74
N LEU A 263 -5.82 -34.43 -6.64
CA LEU A 263 -4.68 -33.78 -5.99
C LEU A 263 -4.57 -34.12 -4.49
N PRO A 264 -3.36 -34.16 -3.91
CA PRO A 264 -3.13 -34.14 -2.47
C PRO A 264 -3.81 -32.96 -1.76
N ALA A 265 -3.99 -33.06 -0.44
CA ALA A 265 -4.62 -31.99 0.35
C ALA A 265 -3.83 -30.67 0.30
N ASP A 266 -2.50 -30.72 0.41
CA ASP A 266 -1.63 -29.55 0.36
C ASP A 266 -1.70 -28.84 -1.01
N GLU A 267 -1.71 -29.63 -2.09
CA GLU A 267 -1.84 -29.12 -3.46
C GLU A 267 -3.22 -28.49 -3.70
N LYS A 268 -4.31 -29.08 -3.16
CA LYS A 268 -5.63 -28.45 -3.19
C LYS A 268 -5.65 -27.12 -2.44
N ALA A 269 -5.02 -27.06 -1.27
CA ALA A 269 -4.91 -25.83 -0.49
C ALA A 269 -4.13 -24.75 -1.26
N ASP A 270 -3.09 -25.10 -2.02
CA ASP A 270 -2.35 -24.16 -2.87
C ASP A 270 -3.15 -23.69 -4.10
N VAL A 271 -4.01 -24.54 -4.67
CA VAL A 271 -5.01 -24.09 -5.67
C VAL A 271 -6.04 -23.15 -5.04
N LEU A 272 -6.49 -23.38 -3.80
CA LEU A 272 -7.41 -22.47 -3.11
C LEU A 272 -6.74 -21.11 -2.84
N ARG A 273 -5.49 -21.09 -2.36
CA ARG A 273 -4.68 -19.86 -2.20
C ARG A 273 -4.48 -19.09 -3.51
N PHE A 274 -4.39 -19.78 -4.65
CA PHE A 274 -4.30 -19.16 -5.98
C PHE A 274 -5.57 -18.39 -6.40
N HIS A 275 -6.71 -18.62 -5.75
CA HIS A 275 -7.92 -17.85 -5.98
C HIS A 275 -7.98 -16.55 -5.17
N VAL A 276 -6.95 -16.22 -4.38
CA VAL A 276 -6.96 -15.08 -3.44
C VAL A 276 -5.78 -14.14 -3.67
N LEU A 277 -6.05 -12.84 -3.79
CA LEU A 277 -5.03 -11.78 -3.83
C LEU A 277 -4.75 -11.23 -2.42
N HIS A 278 -3.49 -10.89 -2.14
CA HIS A 278 -3.01 -10.29 -0.88
C HIS A 278 -3.33 -8.77 -0.77
N SER A 279 -4.43 -8.30 -1.37
CA SER A 279 -4.90 -6.92 -1.25
C SER A 279 -6.39 -6.85 -1.55
N TYR A 280 -7.09 -5.91 -0.90
CA TYR A 280 -8.46 -5.56 -1.22
C TYR A 280 -8.53 -4.74 -2.53
N TYR A 281 -9.26 -5.26 -3.51
CA TYR A 281 -9.56 -4.60 -4.78
C TYR A 281 -11.08 -4.61 -5.00
N PRO A 282 -11.77 -3.46 -4.90
CA PRO A 282 -13.17 -3.38 -5.28
C PRO A 282 -13.33 -3.56 -6.79
N LEU A 283 -14.54 -3.91 -7.24
CA LEU A 283 -14.77 -4.27 -8.66
C LEU A 283 -14.27 -3.18 -9.64
N GLY A 284 -14.52 -1.90 -9.33
CA GLY A 284 -14.08 -0.78 -10.15
C GLY A 284 -12.55 -0.63 -10.27
N SER A 285 -11.79 -1.08 -9.27
CA SER A 285 -10.31 -1.13 -9.33
C SER A 285 -9.81 -2.27 -10.21
N LEU A 286 -10.48 -3.43 -10.17
CA LEU A 286 -10.19 -4.55 -11.09
C LEU A 286 -10.54 -4.20 -12.55
N GLU A 287 -11.60 -3.43 -12.77
CA GLU A 287 -11.96 -2.93 -14.10
C GLU A 287 -11.00 -1.87 -14.67
N SER A 288 -10.25 -1.17 -13.81
CA SER A 288 -9.31 -0.11 -14.18
C SER A 288 -7.84 -0.48 -13.91
N ILE A 289 -7.58 -1.78 -13.79
CA ILE A 289 -6.27 -2.31 -13.38
C ILE A 289 -5.16 -1.99 -14.40
N VAL A 290 -4.12 -1.29 -13.94
CA VAL A 290 -3.00 -0.83 -14.80
C VAL A 290 -1.88 -1.86 -14.89
N ASN A 291 -1.58 -2.55 -13.78
CA ASN A 291 -0.68 -3.71 -13.78
C ASN A 291 -1.52 -4.99 -13.77
N PRO A 292 -1.65 -5.72 -14.89
CA PRO A 292 -2.55 -6.87 -14.97
C PRO A 292 -2.04 -8.10 -14.21
N VAL A 293 -0.72 -8.21 -13.95
CA VAL A 293 -0.15 -9.37 -13.25
C VAL A 293 -0.18 -9.13 -11.74
N GLN A 294 -0.98 -9.92 -11.03
CA GLN A 294 -1.21 -9.81 -9.59
C GLN A 294 -0.73 -11.06 -8.83
N PRO A 295 0.00 -10.91 -7.71
CA PRO A 295 0.39 -12.02 -6.86
C PRO A 295 -0.81 -12.57 -6.07
N THR A 296 -0.79 -13.86 -5.81
CA THR A 296 -1.80 -14.54 -4.96
C THR A 296 -1.19 -14.96 -3.64
N LEU A 297 -2.01 -15.42 -2.68
CA LEU A 297 -1.50 -16.03 -1.45
C LEU A 297 -0.62 -17.27 -1.72
N ALA A 298 -0.83 -17.96 -2.85
CA ALA A 298 0.05 -19.05 -3.28
C ALA A 298 1.43 -18.56 -3.74
N THR A 299 1.54 -17.33 -4.27
CA THR A 299 2.82 -16.72 -4.65
C THR A 299 3.75 -16.55 -3.45
N GLU A 300 3.22 -16.18 -2.28
CA GLU A 300 4.03 -15.93 -1.08
C GLU A 300 4.69 -17.20 -0.55
N LYS A 301 3.92 -18.30 -0.52
CA LYS A 301 4.37 -19.62 -0.08
C LYS A 301 5.33 -20.30 -1.07
N ILE A 302 5.14 -20.10 -2.37
CA ILE A 302 5.80 -20.89 -3.43
C ILE A 302 6.93 -20.12 -4.14
N GLY A 303 6.96 -18.79 -4.00
CA GLY A 303 8.03 -17.91 -4.48
C GLY A 303 7.58 -16.91 -5.54
N ALA A 304 8.23 -15.74 -5.55
CA ALA A 304 7.90 -14.61 -6.41
C ALA A 304 7.88 -14.96 -7.92
N GLY A 305 6.91 -14.40 -8.63
CA GLY A 305 6.72 -14.60 -10.08
C GLY A 305 6.09 -15.95 -10.46
N ARG A 306 5.61 -16.72 -9.49
CA ARG A 306 4.82 -17.96 -9.68
C ARG A 306 3.43 -17.77 -9.10
N PHE A 307 2.45 -18.55 -9.58
CA PHE A 307 1.07 -18.52 -9.08
C PHE A 307 0.44 -17.12 -9.14
N THR A 308 0.77 -16.33 -10.16
CA THR A 308 0.20 -14.99 -10.38
C THR A 308 -1.03 -15.06 -11.29
N LEU A 309 -2.04 -14.22 -11.05
CA LEU A 309 -3.19 -14.04 -11.94
C LEU A 309 -2.95 -12.91 -12.95
N ASN A 310 -3.45 -13.06 -14.18
CA ASN A 310 -3.46 -12.01 -15.19
C ASN A 310 -4.88 -11.45 -15.33
N ILE A 311 -5.11 -10.25 -14.79
CA ILE A 311 -6.44 -9.62 -14.70
C ILE A 311 -6.54 -8.50 -15.73
N SER A 312 -7.63 -8.50 -16.50
CA SER A 312 -7.89 -7.54 -17.58
C SER A 312 -9.38 -7.24 -17.73
N LYS A 313 -9.75 -6.23 -18.51
CA LYS A 313 -11.14 -5.92 -18.85
C LYS A 313 -11.46 -6.39 -20.27
N ILE A 314 -12.42 -7.29 -20.42
CA ILE A 314 -12.86 -7.85 -21.71
C ILE A 314 -14.37 -7.71 -21.82
N ASN A 315 -14.85 -7.12 -22.92
CA ASN A 315 -16.27 -6.89 -23.20
C ASN A 315 -17.04 -6.19 -22.05
N GLY A 316 -16.35 -5.33 -21.29
CA GLY A 316 -16.92 -4.60 -20.16
C GLY A 316 -16.84 -5.32 -18.81
N SER A 317 -16.49 -6.61 -18.75
CA SER A 317 -16.33 -7.36 -17.50
C SER A 317 -14.86 -7.65 -17.16
N VAL A 318 -14.58 -7.93 -15.89
CA VAL A 318 -13.26 -8.38 -15.42
C VAL A 318 -13.04 -9.83 -15.84
N ALA A 319 -11.95 -10.06 -16.59
CA ALA A 319 -11.48 -11.36 -17.04
C ALA A 319 -10.15 -11.70 -16.36
N ILE A 320 -10.03 -12.97 -15.94
CA ILE A 320 -8.90 -13.50 -15.21
C ILE A 320 -8.32 -14.65 -16.03
N ASP A 321 -7.12 -14.47 -16.55
CA ASP A 321 -6.38 -15.47 -17.33
C ASP A 321 -5.31 -16.12 -16.46
N THR A 322 -5.25 -17.45 -16.50
CA THR A 322 -4.23 -18.27 -15.83
C THR A 322 -3.19 -18.85 -16.79
N GLY A 323 -3.33 -18.58 -18.10
CA GLY A 323 -2.57 -19.22 -19.18
C GLY A 323 -3.04 -20.64 -19.53
N ILE A 324 -3.94 -21.22 -18.73
CA ILE A 324 -4.63 -22.50 -19.01
C ILE A 324 -6.11 -22.25 -19.30
N ILE A 325 -6.76 -21.46 -18.43
CA ILE A 325 -8.15 -21.07 -18.56
C ILE A 325 -8.29 -19.56 -18.38
N GLN A 326 -9.31 -19.02 -19.05
CA GLN A 326 -9.78 -17.67 -18.85
C GLN A 326 -11.14 -17.72 -18.13
N ALA A 327 -11.22 -17.15 -16.94
CA ALA A 327 -12.48 -16.95 -16.21
C ALA A 327 -12.97 -15.52 -16.38
N SER A 328 -14.25 -15.28 -16.08
CA SER A 328 -14.85 -13.95 -15.99
C SER A 328 -15.52 -13.79 -14.64
N VAL A 329 -15.47 -12.59 -14.07
CA VAL A 329 -16.31 -12.25 -12.91
C VAL A 329 -17.78 -12.28 -13.34
N THR A 330 -18.59 -13.05 -12.62
CA THR A 330 -20.03 -13.25 -12.87
C THR A 330 -20.89 -12.34 -12.00
N ARG A 331 -20.50 -12.12 -10.74
CA ARG A 331 -21.14 -11.20 -9.79
C ARG A 331 -20.22 -10.83 -8.63
N THR A 332 -20.51 -9.71 -7.98
CA THR A 332 -20.04 -9.43 -6.62
C THR A 332 -20.85 -10.26 -5.63
N VAL A 333 -20.17 -10.96 -4.71
CA VAL A 333 -20.77 -11.73 -3.61
C VAL A 333 -20.72 -10.90 -2.33
N PHE A 334 -19.58 -10.24 -2.11
CA PHE A 334 -19.32 -9.35 -0.99
C PHE A 334 -18.24 -8.34 -1.41
N ASP A 335 -18.36 -7.07 -1.02
CA ASP A 335 -17.35 -6.04 -1.35
C ASP A 335 -17.36 -4.96 -0.26
N GLN A 336 -16.52 -5.16 0.77
CA GLN A 336 -16.34 -4.25 1.90
C GLN A 336 -14.89 -4.33 2.44
N ASN A 337 -14.05 -3.36 2.06
CA ASN A 337 -12.64 -3.19 2.48
C ASN A 337 -12.38 -3.46 3.97
N PRO A 338 -11.46 -4.36 4.40
CA PRO A 338 -10.50 -5.21 3.66
C PRO A 338 -10.96 -6.48 2.89
N VAL A 339 -12.24 -6.79 2.65
CA VAL A 339 -12.61 -8.06 1.97
C VAL A 339 -13.49 -7.84 0.75
N ALA A 340 -13.05 -8.34 -0.40
CA ALA A 340 -13.85 -8.49 -1.61
C ALA A 340 -13.96 -9.98 -1.99
N ILE A 341 -15.15 -10.40 -2.44
CA ILE A 341 -15.46 -11.75 -2.90
C ILE A 341 -16.27 -11.63 -4.20
N PHE A 342 -15.69 -12.12 -5.29
CA PHE A 342 -16.29 -12.12 -6.62
C PHE A 342 -16.55 -13.55 -7.08
N GLY A 343 -17.75 -13.83 -7.57
CA GLY A 343 -18.05 -15.09 -8.24
C GLY A 343 -17.34 -15.13 -9.60
N VAL A 344 -16.76 -16.26 -9.97
CA VAL A 344 -16.11 -16.44 -11.28
C VAL A 344 -16.65 -17.65 -12.05
N SER A 345 -16.63 -17.57 -13.37
CA SER A 345 -17.24 -18.54 -14.29
C SER A 345 -16.44 -19.83 -14.52
N ARG A 346 -15.20 -19.92 -14.03
CA ARG A 346 -14.34 -21.11 -14.11
C ARG A 346 -13.44 -21.21 -12.89
N VAL A 347 -13.08 -22.43 -12.49
CA VAL A 347 -12.05 -22.68 -11.49
C VAL A 347 -10.69 -22.23 -12.04
N LEU A 348 -9.96 -21.40 -11.29
CA LEU A 348 -8.64 -20.89 -11.66
C LEU A 348 -7.60 -21.99 -11.43
N LEU A 349 -6.90 -22.39 -12.50
CA LEU A 349 -5.92 -23.47 -12.49
C LEU A 349 -4.50 -22.92 -12.67
N PRO A 350 -3.59 -23.09 -11.68
CA PRO A 350 -2.19 -22.68 -11.80
C PRO A 350 -1.47 -23.34 -12.99
N GLY A 351 -0.79 -22.50 -13.79
CA GLY A 351 0.04 -22.92 -14.92
C GLY A 351 1.09 -23.98 -14.55
N GLU A 352 1.62 -23.84 -13.33
CA GLU A 352 2.69 -24.63 -12.73
C GLU A 352 2.25 -26.04 -12.30
N MET A 353 0.96 -26.25 -12.06
CA MET A 353 0.41 -27.53 -11.57
C MET A 353 -0.30 -28.31 -12.67
N PHE A 354 -1.03 -27.62 -13.55
CA PHE A 354 -1.90 -28.25 -14.55
C PHE A 354 -1.33 -28.21 -15.99
N GLY A 355 -0.25 -27.44 -16.23
CA GLY A 355 0.45 -27.39 -17.50
C GLY A 355 -0.21 -26.48 -18.56
N LYS A 356 0.61 -25.87 -19.42
CA LYS A 356 0.22 -24.77 -20.32
C LYS A 356 -0.60 -25.16 -21.57
N ASN A 357 -1.37 -26.25 -21.52
CA ASN A 357 -2.27 -26.63 -22.62
C ASN A 357 -3.65 -26.02 -22.35
N PRO A 358 -4.15 -25.07 -23.17
CA PRO A 358 -5.45 -24.47 -22.94
C PRO A 358 -6.55 -25.53 -23.02
N ILE A 359 -7.34 -25.68 -21.95
CA ILE A 359 -8.34 -26.75 -21.88
C ILE A 359 -9.61 -26.27 -22.59
N GLY A 360 -9.61 -26.46 -23.91
CA GLY A 360 -10.69 -26.05 -24.80
C GLY A 360 -12.00 -26.78 -24.54
N VAL A 361 -13.11 -26.05 -24.64
CA VAL A 361 -14.48 -26.56 -24.54
C VAL A 361 -14.71 -27.64 -25.60
N SER A 362 -14.94 -28.88 -25.16
CA SER A 362 -15.25 -30.00 -26.04
C SER A 362 -16.69 -29.92 -26.57
N LYS A 363 -16.88 -29.37 -27.77
CA LYS A 363 -17.93 -29.87 -28.68
C LYS A 363 -17.32 -30.98 -29.54
N GLY A 364 -17.78 -32.21 -29.31
CA GLY A 364 -17.11 -33.41 -29.80
C GLY A 364 -17.42 -33.80 -31.25
N GLY A 365 -16.67 -34.79 -31.73
CA GLY A 365 -16.96 -35.55 -32.95
C GLY A 365 -15.80 -35.65 -33.92
N GLY A 366 -15.26 -36.87 -34.13
CA GLY A 366 -14.37 -37.18 -35.25
C GLY A 366 -13.13 -38.01 -34.87
N ARG A 367 -13.07 -39.25 -35.38
CA ARG A 367 -11.89 -40.13 -35.28
C ARG A 367 -10.86 -39.83 -36.38
N GLY A 368 -9.58 -39.93 -36.04
CA GLY A 368 -8.57 -40.57 -36.90
C GLY A 368 -7.57 -39.66 -37.63
N GLY A 369 -6.38 -40.21 -37.87
CA GLY A 369 -5.39 -39.64 -38.82
C GLY A 369 -4.05 -39.26 -38.19
N ILE A 370 -3.06 -40.16 -38.28
CA ILE A 370 -1.65 -39.86 -38.01
C ILE A 370 -1.03 -39.38 -39.33
N ILE A 371 -0.68 -38.09 -39.47
CA ILE A 371 0.20 -37.62 -40.56
C ILE A 371 1.08 -36.47 -40.03
N ALA A 372 2.39 -36.53 -40.30
CA ALA A 372 3.34 -35.45 -40.09
C ALA A 372 3.73 -34.81 -41.44
N ALA A 373 3.91 -33.49 -41.49
CA ALA A 373 4.60 -32.80 -42.60
C ALA A 373 5.05 -31.37 -42.23
N GLN A 374 6.00 -30.84 -43.01
CA GLN A 374 6.76 -29.59 -42.84
C GLN A 374 6.07 -28.29 -43.35
N PRO A 375 6.63 -27.10 -43.01
CA PRO A 375 6.28 -25.78 -43.59
C PRO A 375 7.14 -25.45 -44.85
N PRO A 376 7.17 -24.22 -45.45
CA PRO A 376 6.22 -23.09 -45.50
C PRO A 376 5.91 -22.60 -46.96
N ALA A 377 5.08 -21.55 -47.13
CA ALA A 377 5.09 -20.69 -48.33
C ALA A 377 4.67 -19.23 -48.03
N LYS A 378 5.16 -18.26 -48.82
CA LYS A 378 4.96 -16.81 -48.63
C LYS A 378 3.88 -16.21 -49.52
N ALA A 379 3.21 -15.16 -48.99
CA ALA A 379 2.69 -13.95 -49.65
C ALA A 379 1.70 -14.05 -50.84
N PHE A 380 0.65 -13.22 -50.81
CA PHE A 380 0.30 -12.29 -51.91
C PHE A 380 -0.56 -11.12 -51.38
N THR A 381 -0.35 -9.94 -51.94
CA THR A 381 -1.08 -8.67 -51.70
C THR A 381 -2.22 -8.47 -52.71
N PRO A 382 -3.29 -7.73 -52.36
CA PRO A 382 -4.17 -7.07 -53.33
C PRO A 382 -3.82 -5.58 -53.49
N ASP A 383 -4.03 -5.02 -54.69
CA ASP A 383 -3.81 -3.60 -55.03
C ASP A 383 -4.94 -3.08 -55.96
N ASN A 384 -5.15 -1.75 -55.96
CA ASN A 384 -5.96 -0.92 -56.90
C ASN A 384 -7.51 -1.06 -56.86
N ARG A 385 -8.32 0.01 -57.06
CA ARG A 385 -8.08 1.48 -57.22
C ARG A 385 -9.37 2.33 -57.11
N GLY A 386 -9.23 3.66 -56.97
CA GLY A 386 -10.28 4.68 -57.22
C GLY A 386 -10.39 5.70 -56.07
N GLU A 387 -9.61 6.79 -55.96
CA GLU A 387 -9.26 7.92 -56.85
C GLU A 387 -10.15 9.18 -56.62
N VAL A 388 -9.48 10.36 -56.61
CA VAL A 388 -9.97 11.74 -56.37
C VAL A 388 -10.23 12.05 -54.87
N TYR A 389 -9.76 13.14 -54.23
CA TYR A 389 -8.99 14.33 -54.66
C TYR A 389 -7.80 14.65 -53.69
N GLY A 390 -7.36 15.91 -53.52
CA GLY A 390 -6.27 16.35 -52.61
C GLY A 390 -6.62 17.55 -51.70
N PRO A 391 -5.66 18.34 -51.16
CA PRO A 391 -4.20 18.25 -51.31
C PRO A 391 -3.41 18.14 -49.97
N SER A 392 -2.09 17.88 -50.08
CA SER A 392 -1.16 17.74 -48.95
C SER A 392 -0.82 19.06 -48.25
N SER A 393 -0.54 19.01 -46.94
CA SER A 393 0.29 19.99 -46.24
C SER A 393 1.58 19.32 -45.75
N HIS A 394 2.69 20.06 -45.82
CA HIS A 394 4.04 19.52 -45.87
C HIS A 394 4.96 20.33 -44.95
N LEU A 395 5.21 19.83 -43.73
CA LEU A 395 6.18 20.38 -42.75
C LEU A 395 6.85 19.18 -42.05
N THR A 396 7.94 18.62 -42.58
CA THR A 396 9.33 19.12 -42.45
C THR A 396 9.84 19.04 -41.01
N SER A 397 10.53 17.94 -40.69
CA SER A 397 11.36 17.81 -39.47
C SER A 397 12.69 18.56 -39.63
N PRO A 398 13.18 19.30 -38.63
CA PRO A 398 14.56 19.80 -38.62
C PRO A 398 15.57 18.70 -38.26
N PRO A 399 16.84 18.79 -38.70
CA PRO A 399 17.86 17.77 -38.44
C PRO A 399 18.52 17.95 -37.06
N GLY A 400 19.18 16.89 -36.58
CA GLY A 400 19.93 16.92 -35.33
C GLY A 400 21.28 17.64 -35.42
N LEU A 401 21.83 17.96 -34.24
CA LEU A 401 23.24 18.26 -34.06
C LEU A 401 23.84 17.19 -33.14
N SER A 402 24.88 16.53 -33.63
CA SER A 402 25.70 15.61 -32.85
C SER A 402 26.76 16.41 -32.10
N ASP A 403 27.03 16.02 -30.86
CA ASP A 403 28.36 16.14 -30.27
C ASP A 403 28.56 14.99 -29.27
N ASP A 404 29.67 14.29 -29.42
CA ASP A 404 29.96 13.00 -28.78
C ASP A 404 31.13 13.17 -27.80
N VAL A 405 30.84 13.17 -26.50
CA VAL A 405 31.87 13.27 -25.45
C VAL A 405 31.56 12.25 -24.34
N GLY A 406 32.16 11.07 -24.45
CA GLY A 406 32.18 10.09 -23.37
C GLY A 406 32.99 10.59 -22.17
N SER A 407 32.36 10.65 -20.98
CA SER A 407 33.04 10.98 -19.73
C SER A 407 32.99 9.81 -18.74
N LYS A 408 34.16 9.45 -18.22
CA LYS A 408 34.35 8.30 -17.31
C LYS A 408 33.84 8.64 -15.90
N ALA A 409 33.18 7.67 -15.26
CA ALA A 409 32.75 7.79 -13.87
C ALA A 409 33.95 7.86 -12.89
N GLY A 410 34.23 9.06 -12.38
CA GLY A 410 35.21 9.30 -11.30
C GLY A 410 34.52 9.40 -9.93
N ARG A 411 34.41 8.27 -9.21
CA ARG A 411 33.78 8.21 -7.87
C ARG A 411 34.83 8.39 -6.78
N THR A 412 35.17 9.63 -6.42
CA THR A 412 36.17 9.93 -5.37
C THR A 412 35.83 11.14 -4.51
N GLY A 413 35.88 10.99 -3.18
CA GLY A 413 36.55 12.00 -2.33
C GLY A 413 35.74 12.87 -1.35
N VAL A 414 34.42 12.70 -1.19
CA VAL A 414 33.63 13.56 -0.27
C VAL A 414 33.29 12.90 1.07
N GLU A 415 32.76 11.67 1.08
CA GLU A 415 32.28 11.03 2.32
C GLU A 415 33.38 10.74 3.36
N LEU A 416 34.60 10.43 2.90
CA LEU A 416 35.70 10.07 3.80
C LEU A 416 36.16 11.24 4.70
N LYS A 417 35.96 12.50 4.27
CA LYS A 417 36.32 13.68 5.07
C LYS A 417 35.33 13.95 6.21
N ILE A 418 34.04 13.69 6.00
CA ILE A 418 33.00 13.92 7.02
C ILE A 418 33.15 12.89 8.15
N ILE A 419 33.40 11.62 7.80
CA ILE A 419 33.67 10.55 8.77
C ILE A 419 34.93 10.86 9.59
N SER A 420 36.01 11.29 8.94
CA SER A 420 37.25 11.67 9.63
C SER A 420 37.08 12.85 10.60
N LEU A 421 36.18 13.80 10.29
CA LEU A 421 35.90 14.94 11.17
C LEU A 421 35.09 14.51 12.41
N MET A 422 34.07 13.68 12.23
CA MET A 422 33.25 13.14 13.33
C MET A 422 34.09 12.34 14.34
N VAL A 423 34.99 11.47 13.85
CA VAL A 423 35.89 10.68 14.72
C VAL A 423 36.81 11.57 15.54
N PHE A 424 37.33 12.66 14.96
CA PHE A 424 38.18 13.62 15.70
C PHE A 424 37.42 14.35 16.81
N VAL A 425 36.19 14.80 16.53
CA VAL A 425 35.34 15.48 17.53
C VAL A 425 34.99 14.55 18.69
N TYR A 426 34.62 13.29 18.42
CA TYR A 426 34.32 12.31 19.46
C TYR A 426 35.56 11.89 20.27
N SER A 427 36.72 11.72 19.63
CA SER A 427 37.97 11.41 20.35
C SER A 427 38.41 12.55 21.27
N PHE A 428 38.16 13.81 20.88
CA PHE A 428 38.47 14.98 21.71
C PHE A 428 37.53 15.10 22.91
N TRP A 429 36.23 14.82 22.72
CA TRP A 429 35.25 14.78 23.81
C TRP A 429 35.50 13.62 24.80
N PHE A 430 35.93 12.45 24.31
CA PHE A 430 36.25 11.30 25.17
C PHE A 430 37.51 11.54 26.03
N LEU A 431 38.52 12.23 25.49
CA LEU A 431 39.72 12.62 26.25
C LEU A 431 39.43 13.67 27.34
N LEU A 432 38.43 14.54 27.13
CA LEU A 432 37.97 15.50 28.15
C LEU A 432 37.15 14.84 29.27
N LEU A 433 36.57 13.65 29.05
CA LEU A 433 35.72 12.97 30.05
C LEU A 433 36.46 11.96 30.94
N LEU A 434 37.76 11.72 30.68
CA LEU A 434 38.65 10.91 31.52
C LEU A 434 39.70 11.78 32.24
N GLY A 435 39.48 13.10 32.27
CA GLY A 435 40.43 14.11 32.74
C GLY A 435 40.10 14.80 34.08
N ASP A 436 39.08 14.32 34.81
CA ASP A 436 38.68 14.76 36.16
C ASP A 436 38.41 13.52 37.05
#